data_AF-A0A8J3X2W3-F1
#
_entry.id   AF-A0A8J3X2W3-F1
#
_cell.length_a   1.000
_cell.length_b   1.000
_cell.length_c   1.000
_cell.angle_alpha   90.00
_cell.angle_beta   90.00
_cell.angle_gamma   90.00
#
_symmetry.space_group_name_H-M   'P 1'
#
loop_
_entity.id
_entity.type
_entity.pdbx_description
1 polymer ?
#
loop_
_entity_poly.entity_id
_entity_poly.type
_entity_poly.pdbx_seq_one_letter_code
_entity_poly.pdbx_strand_id
1 'polypeptide(L)'
;MTAYRYLAGAAALAGLVAAGAIVATTASAQTEPAPPAGAVTRLAHEPTAADFTAAAREFAVPEPLLLAYSYALTRWQDHAGLPSAQGGYGPMHLTSPDAVAPSGRGGGRPDTVTTRLRSDPARNTLARAAGLVGQPASRLRTDLTQNVRGGAALLADEARRAGIRPGTLADWYPVVARLSGASGTTTLADDIFDTLRAGATDARLRLAAQPGTAAPRRLAVAGAGQAECPTDLTCTFVPAAYAWNNTADANDYGNYDPANRPADGNKIRYIVIHDTEGSFDGTVQWFQNPAAYTSAHYVIRSSDGAVTQMVRTKDVAWHAGNWNINAESIGIEHEGVAVDGATWYTDAMYRSSAKLVRYLSARYRIPLDRQHILGHDDVANDGNYTTSHWDPGPFWDWDRYFSLLRGGVEAQTAGKLVTIRPKFATNRPPLRYCDSSGCRDLPAQPTNAVLLRTEPRDDAPLLPDAQLGGGATNDIADWSDKAVAGRGYAVAGRTGDWTAIWYGGQKAWLHTADVRPAAGTTVRPKPGAQVPVFAAALPEPSEWPAGTPAGQPSTPPTMKAVYTISGDQRYQLADLQRAEYYYARFDDANVPLNHTMVVGAASYYRISFNHRYMYVRSSDVTVD
;
A
#
# COMPACT_ATOMS: atom_id res chain seq x y z
N MET A 1 -5.57 9.18 -17.12
CA MET A 1 -7.01 9.33 -16.80
C MET A 1 -7.47 10.69 -17.27
N THR A 2 -8.15 10.74 -18.41
CA THR A 2 -8.64 11.99 -19.01
C THR A 2 -9.99 12.37 -18.38
N ALA A 3 -10.14 13.66 -18.11
CA ALA A 3 -11.27 14.30 -17.46
C ALA A 3 -12.64 13.88 -18.03
N TYR A 4 -13.54 13.41 -17.16
CA TYR A 4 -14.98 13.42 -17.42
C TYR A 4 -15.61 14.64 -16.74
N ARG A 5 -15.95 15.62 -17.56
CA ARG A 5 -16.85 16.74 -17.23
C ARG A 5 -18.28 16.19 -17.12
N TYR A 6 -18.99 16.46 -16.02
CA TYR A 6 -20.45 16.39 -16.01
C TYR A 6 -21.06 17.68 -15.45
N LEU A 7 -22.03 18.17 -16.22
CA LEU A 7 -22.79 19.39 -16.07
C LEU A 7 -23.75 19.30 -14.88
N ALA A 8 -23.85 20.40 -14.13
CA ALA A 8 -24.85 20.61 -13.10
C ALA A 8 -26.25 20.85 -13.70
N GLY A 9 -27.26 20.19 -13.15
CA GLY A 9 -28.67 20.46 -13.40
C GLY A 9 -29.43 20.41 -12.08
N ALA A 10 -29.93 21.58 -11.64
CA ALA A 10 -30.68 21.75 -10.41
C ALA A 10 -32.13 21.28 -10.54
N ALA A 11 -32.67 20.64 -9.50
CA ALA A 11 -34.09 20.67 -9.18
C ALA A 11 -34.30 20.40 -7.69
N ALA A 12 -34.84 21.42 -7.00
CA ALA A 12 -35.32 21.35 -5.63
C ALA A 12 -36.67 20.62 -5.56
N LEU A 13 -36.95 19.91 -4.46
CA LEU A 13 -38.30 19.78 -3.93
C LEU A 13 -38.25 19.40 -2.44
N ALA A 14 -39.00 20.18 -1.67
CA ALA A 14 -39.16 20.11 -0.22
C ALA A 14 -40.14 19.01 0.20
N GLY A 15 -39.99 18.51 1.44
CA GLY A 15 -40.95 17.62 2.07
C GLY A 15 -40.66 17.43 3.56
N LEU A 16 -41.16 18.34 4.39
CA LEU A 16 -41.30 18.18 5.85
C LEU A 16 -42.36 17.11 6.16
N VAL A 17 -42.06 16.17 7.07
CA VAL A 17 -43.03 15.67 8.06
C VAL A 17 -42.33 15.41 9.38
N ALA A 18 -42.93 15.94 10.45
CA ALA A 18 -42.50 15.86 11.82
C ALA A 18 -43.22 14.75 12.61
N ALA A 19 -42.64 14.47 13.77
CA ALA A 19 -43.24 14.01 15.03
C ALA A 19 -43.24 12.51 15.36
N GLY A 20 -42.82 12.23 16.60
CA GLY A 20 -43.22 11.02 17.33
C GLY A 20 -42.17 10.46 18.28
N ALA A 21 -41.85 11.17 19.37
CA ALA A 21 -41.07 10.60 20.46
C ALA A 21 -41.91 9.57 21.25
N ILE A 22 -41.35 8.38 21.49
CA ILE A 22 -41.75 7.51 22.61
C ILE A 22 -40.47 7.05 23.30
N VAL A 23 -40.29 7.55 24.52
CA VAL A 23 -39.28 7.09 25.47
C VAL A 23 -39.84 5.83 26.13
N ALA A 24 -39.16 4.71 25.96
CA ALA A 24 -39.36 3.51 26.77
C ALA A 24 -38.00 3.08 27.34
N THR A 25 -37.86 3.24 28.66
CA THR A 25 -36.75 2.73 29.46
C THR A 25 -36.93 1.24 29.71
N THR A 26 -36.06 0.40 29.16
CA THR A 26 -35.88 -0.98 29.65
C THR A 26 -34.40 -1.32 29.79
N ALA A 27 -34.11 -1.96 30.92
CA ALA A 27 -32.80 -2.26 31.45
C ALA A 27 -32.00 -3.25 30.58
N SER A 28 -30.69 -3.11 30.71
CA SER A 28 -29.64 -3.87 30.03
C SER A 28 -29.75 -5.39 30.20
N ALA A 29 -29.78 -6.09 29.07
CA ALA A 29 -29.17 -7.40 28.94
C ALA A 29 -28.11 -7.28 27.84
N GLN A 30 -26.84 -7.47 28.18
CA GLN A 30 -25.76 -7.58 27.20
C GLN A 30 -25.98 -8.87 26.40
N THR A 31 -26.66 -8.76 25.27
CA THR A 31 -26.59 -9.77 24.21
C THR A 31 -25.25 -9.62 23.51
N GLU A 32 -24.40 -10.64 23.58
CA GLU A 32 -23.25 -10.77 22.70
C GLU A 32 -23.69 -10.52 21.24
N PRO A 33 -22.93 -9.75 20.45
CA PRO A 33 -23.29 -9.52 19.06
C PRO A 33 -23.28 -10.86 18.33
N ALA A 34 -24.39 -11.18 17.66
CA ALA A 34 -24.46 -12.32 16.76
C ALA A 34 -23.32 -12.23 15.73
N PRO A 35 -22.65 -13.36 15.41
CA PRO A 35 -21.56 -13.36 14.45
C PRO A 35 -22.05 -12.84 13.08
N PRO A 36 -21.20 -12.13 12.32
CA PRO A 36 -21.60 -11.58 11.04
C PRO A 36 -22.05 -12.70 10.09
N ALA A 37 -23.08 -12.41 9.29
CA ALA A 37 -23.54 -13.31 8.24
C ALA A 37 -22.36 -13.61 7.29
N GLY A 38 -21.86 -14.85 7.31
CA GLY A 38 -20.69 -15.31 6.53
C GLY A 38 -19.50 -15.77 7.38
N ALA A 39 -19.48 -15.54 8.69
CA ALA A 39 -18.51 -16.18 9.58
C ALA A 39 -18.87 -17.67 9.77
N VAL A 40 -18.06 -18.56 9.21
CA VAL A 40 -18.22 -20.01 9.42
C VAL A 40 -17.57 -20.37 10.76
N THR A 41 -18.33 -20.96 11.67
CA THR A 41 -17.85 -21.40 12.99
C THR A 41 -16.67 -22.37 12.84
N ARG A 42 -15.51 -22.01 13.40
CA ARG A 42 -14.25 -22.79 13.26
C ARG A 42 -14.20 -24.00 14.18
N LEU A 43 -13.47 -25.03 13.76
CA LEU A 43 -12.75 -25.94 14.66
C LEU A 43 -11.34 -25.34 14.85
N ALA A 44 -11.15 -24.59 15.94
CA ALA A 44 -10.00 -23.71 16.12
C ALA A 44 -8.76 -24.44 16.68
N HIS A 45 -7.75 -24.66 15.85
CA HIS A 45 -6.36 -24.66 16.27
C HIS A 45 -5.47 -24.14 15.14
N GLU A 46 -4.39 -23.43 15.51
CA GLU A 46 -3.30 -23.08 14.58
C GLU A 46 -2.73 -24.36 13.94
N PRO A 47 -2.18 -24.31 12.71
CA PRO A 47 -1.59 -25.49 12.11
C PRO A 47 -0.37 -25.93 12.93
N THR A 48 -0.36 -27.19 13.34
CA THR A 48 0.67 -27.76 14.21
C THR A 48 1.67 -28.59 13.42
N ALA A 49 2.85 -28.83 13.99
CA ALA A 49 3.83 -29.72 13.34
C ALA A 49 3.25 -31.13 13.13
N ALA A 50 2.37 -31.58 14.04
CA ALA A 50 1.71 -32.87 13.93
C ALA A 50 0.79 -32.96 12.70
N ASP A 51 0.11 -31.88 12.31
CA ASP A 51 -0.73 -31.84 11.11
C ASP A 51 0.10 -32.07 9.84
N PHE A 52 1.25 -31.40 9.75
CA PHE A 52 2.20 -31.56 8.63
C PHE A 52 2.80 -32.96 8.61
N THR A 53 3.28 -33.49 9.75
CA THR A 53 3.82 -34.84 9.84
C THR A 53 2.80 -35.91 9.45
N ALA A 54 1.56 -35.78 9.92
CA ALA A 54 0.50 -36.74 9.62
C ALA A 54 0.13 -36.73 8.14
N ALA A 55 -0.10 -35.55 7.55
CA ALA A 55 -0.42 -35.41 6.13
C ALA A 55 0.74 -35.87 5.23
N ALA A 56 1.98 -35.53 5.58
CA ALA A 56 3.17 -35.99 4.87
C ALA A 56 3.25 -37.53 4.80
N ARG A 57 3.01 -38.20 5.94
CA ARG A 57 2.98 -39.68 6.01
C ARG A 57 1.82 -40.27 5.21
N GLU A 58 0.62 -39.71 5.36
CA GLU A 58 -0.58 -40.22 4.70
C GLU A 58 -0.46 -40.21 3.18
N PHE A 59 0.07 -39.12 2.62
CA PHE A 59 0.15 -38.92 1.15
C PHE A 59 1.53 -39.22 0.57
N ALA A 60 2.46 -39.74 1.38
CA ALA A 60 3.84 -40.04 0.97
C ALA A 60 4.56 -38.83 0.33
N VAL A 61 4.35 -37.64 0.90
CA VAL A 61 5.05 -36.40 0.53
C VAL A 61 6.08 -36.08 1.62
N PRO A 62 7.32 -35.67 1.30
CA PRO A 62 8.28 -35.28 2.33
C PRO A 62 7.78 -34.12 3.19
N GLU A 63 7.81 -34.28 4.51
CA GLU A 63 7.37 -33.23 5.45
C GLU A 63 8.10 -31.88 5.24
N PRO A 64 9.44 -31.82 5.01
CA PRO A 64 10.11 -30.55 4.73
C PRO A 64 9.56 -29.84 3.50
N LEU A 65 9.18 -30.59 2.45
CA LEU A 65 8.59 -30.03 1.24
C LEU A 65 7.20 -29.46 1.52
N LEU A 66 6.38 -30.18 2.28
CA LEU A 66 5.04 -29.73 2.63
C LEU A 66 5.06 -28.46 3.50
N LEU A 67 5.98 -28.41 4.47
CA LEU A 67 6.23 -27.22 5.28
C LEU A 67 6.71 -26.04 4.43
N ALA A 68 7.66 -26.26 3.52
CA ALA A 68 8.16 -25.22 2.63
C ALA A 68 7.10 -24.72 1.63
N TYR A 69 6.28 -25.63 1.09
CA TYR A 69 5.16 -25.33 0.20
C TYR A 69 4.15 -24.42 0.89
N SER A 70 3.71 -24.80 2.08
CA SER A 70 2.82 -23.98 2.90
C SER A 70 3.45 -22.65 3.32
N TYR A 71 4.74 -22.65 3.68
CA TYR A 71 5.43 -21.44 4.10
C TYR A 71 5.62 -20.45 2.95
N ALA A 72 5.87 -20.92 1.73
CA ALA A 72 6.00 -20.06 0.56
C ALA A 72 4.64 -19.44 0.15
N LEU A 73 3.55 -20.21 0.29
CA LEU A 73 2.21 -19.75 -0.06
C LEU A 73 1.60 -18.79 0.97
N THR A 74 1.74 -19.09 2.26
CA THR A 74 0.98 -18.41 3.31
C THR A 74 1.82 -18.10 4.55
N ARG A 75 3.08 -18.54 4.61
CA ARG A 75 3.90 -18.51 5.83
C ARG A 75 3.21 -19.22 7.00
N TRP A 76 2.55 -20.34 6.68
CA TRP A 76 1.72 -21.14 7.59
C TRP A 76 0.50 -20.42 8.18
N GLN A 77 0.06 -19.31 7.57
CA GLN A 77 -1.11 -18.55 8.02
C GLN A 77 -2.42 -19.09 7.43
N ASP A 78 -3.51 -18.99 8.20
CA ASP A 78 -4.86 -19.39 7.77
C ASP A 78 -5.73 -18.23 7.29
N HIS A 79 -5.18 -17.01 7.26
CA HIS A 79 -5.89 -15.77 6.94
C HIS A 79 -7.14 -15.55 7.81
N ALA A 80 -7.10 -15.97 9.08
CA ALA A 80 -8.22 -15.90 10.00
C ALA A 80 -9.51 -16.58 9.47
N GLY A 81 -9.36 -17.62 8.63
CA GLY A 81 -10.46 -18.36 8.01
C GLY A 81 -11.13 -17.66 6.83
N LEU A 82 -10.64 -16.48 6.44
CA LEU A 82 -11.10 -15.78 5.24
C LEU A 82 -10.30 -16.26 4.02
N PRO A 83 -10.92 -16.30 2.82
CA PRO A 83 -10.17 -16.59 1.60
C PRO A 83 -9.20 -15.45 1.27
N SER A 84 -8.06 -15.79 0.69
CA SER A 84 -7.13 -14.84 0.09
C SER A 84 -7.76 -14.10 -1.10
N ALA A 85 -7.09 -13.06 -1.60
CA ALA A 85 -7.50 -12.39 -2.83
C ALA A 85 -7.60 -13.31 -4.06
N GLN A 86 -6.89 -14.46 -4.03
CA GLN A 86 -6.91 -15.49 -5.08
C GLN A 86 -7.93 -16.62 -4.80
N GLY A 87 -8.77 -16.46 -3.78
CA GLY A 87 -9.77 -17.45 -3.36
C GLY A 87 -9.19 -18.64 -2.61
N GLY A 88 -7.96 -18.53 -2.11
CA GLY A 88 -7.25 -19.58 -1.38
C GLY A 88 -7.60 -19.62 0.11
N TYR A 89 -7.85 -20.79 0.66
CA TYR A 89 -8.10 -20.98 2.10
C TYR A 89 -6.94 -21.69 2.81
N GLY A 90 -6.72 -21.31 4.06
CA GLY A 90 -5.86 -22.02 5.00
C GLY A 90 -4.37 -22.03 4.62
N PRO A 91 -3.54 -22.71 5.41
CA PRO A 91 -2.08 -22.71 5.24
C PRO A 91 -1.60 -23.27 3.89
N MET A 92 -2.43 -24.07 3.20
CA MET A 92 -2.12 -24.62 1.87
C MET A 92 -2.67 -23.79 0.71
N HIS A 93 -3.33 -22.66 0.98
CA HIS A 93 -3.89 -21.75 -0.03
C HIS A 93 -4.77 -22.48 -1.06
N LEU A 94 -5.73 -23.28 -0.58
CA LEU A 94 -6.61 -24.08 -1.44
C LEU A 94 -7.66 -23.18 -2.10
N THR A 95 -7.48 -22.92 -3.40
CA THR A 95 -8.23 -21.96 -4.22
C THR A 95 -9.60 -22.46 -4.68
N SER A 96 -10.60 -21.59 -4.65
CA SER A 96 -11.97 -21.90 -5.07
C SER A 96 -12.64 -20.71 -5.77
N PRO A 97 -13.39 -20.92 -6.87
CA PRO A 97 -14.13 -19.85 -7.54
C PRO A 97 -15.29 -19.29 -6.71
N ASP A 98 -15.74 -20.01 -5.68
CA ASP A 98 -16.81 -19.58 -4.77
C ASP A 98 -16.27 -18.77 -3.58
N ALA A 99 -14.97 -18.45 -3.61
CA ALA A 99 -14.23 -17.81 -2.55
C ALA A 99 -13.78 -16.43 -2.99
N VAL A 100 -14.72 -15.51 -3.07
CA VAL A 100 -14.43 -14.10 -3.33
C VAL A 100 -15.00 -13.31 -2.17
N ALA A 101 -14.12 -12.74 -1.34
CA ALA A 101 -14.56 -11.73 -0.39
C ALA A 101 -15.28 -10.62 -1.17
N PRO A 102 -16.48 -10.18 -0.74
CA PRO A 102 -17.15 -9.04 -1.36
C PRO A 102 -16.18 -7.85 -1.43
N SER A 103 -16.14 -7.14 -2.56
CA SER A 103 -15.30 -5.96 -2.64
C SER A 103 -15.86 -4.86 -1.74
N GLY A 104 -14.97 -4.14 -1.06
CA GLY A 104 -15.29 -2.88 -0.41
C GLY A 104 -15.84 -1.84 -1.39
N ARG A 105 -15.57 -1.99 -2.71
CA ARG A 105 -16.12 -1.18 -3.82
C ARG A 105 -17.60 -1.47 -4.17
N GLY A 106 -18.24 -2.45 -3.52
CA GLY A 106 -19.61 -2.85 -3.83
C GLY A 106 -19.68 -3.67 -5.13
N GLY A 107 -20.67 -4.57 -5.22
CA GLY A 107 -20.71 -5.59 -6.26
C GLY A 107 -19.75 -6.77 -6.03
N GLY A 108 -19.83 -7.80 -6.88
CA GLY A 108 -18.79 -8.83 -6.92
C GLY A 108 -17.48 -8.22 -7.41
N ARG A 109 -16.32 -8.72 -6.93
CA ARG A 109 -15.04 -8.38 -7.58
C ARG A 109 -15.17 -8.64 -9.08
N PRO A 110 -14.54 -7.83 -9.96
CA PRO A 110 -14.56 -8.10 -11.39
C PRO A 110 -14.24 -9.57 -11.63
N ASP A 111 -15.05 -10.17 -12.50
CA ASP A 111 -15.19 -11.59 -12.74
C ASP A 111 -13.88 -12.27 -13.17
N THR A 112 -12.72 -11.61 -13.17
CA THR A 112 -11.45 -12.14 -13.68
C THR A 112 -10.87 -13.25 -12.81
N VAL A 113 -10.90 -13.15 -11.47
CA VAL A 113 -10.41 -14.24 -10.59
C VAL A 113 -11.38 -15.41 -10.62
N THR A 114 -12.68 -15.14 -10.47
CA THR A 114 -13.74 -16.16 -10.56
C THR A 114 -13.76 -16.83 -11.93
N THR A 115 -13.73 -16.06 -13.02
CA THR A 115 -13.65 -16.57 -14.40
C THR A 115 -12.35 -17.32 -14.62
N ARG A 116 -11.20 -16.85 -14.13
CA ARG A 116 -9.91 -17.59 -14.24
C ARG A 116 -9.96 -18.91 -13.48
N LEU A 117 -10.51 -18.95 -12.27
CA LEU A 117 -10.68 -20.19 -11.49
C LEU A 117 -11.74 -21.12 -12.09
N ARG A 118 -12.74 -20.58 -12.80
CA ARG A 118 -13.74 -21.36 -13.53
C ARG A 118 -13.23 -21.86 -14.89
N SER A 119 -12.40 -21.07 -15.57
CA SER A 119 -11.88 -21.37 -16.92
C SER A 119 -10.61 -22.21 -16.88
N ASP A 120 -9.90 -22.25 -15.76
CA ASP A 120 -8.74 -23.10 -15.53
C ASP A 120 -8.95 -24.02 -14.31
N PRO A 121 -9.46 -25.25 -14.54
CA PRO A 121 -9.65 -26.24 -13.48
C PRO A 121 -8.36 -26.59 -12.72
N ALA A 122 -7.17 -26.40 -13.31
CA ALA A 122 -5.91 -26.65 -12.62
C ALA A 122 -5.68 -25.65 -11.47
N ARG A 123 -6.31 -24.47 -11.55
CA ARG A 123 -6.25 -23.42 -10.53
C ARG A 123 -7.39 -23.50 -9.51
N ASN A 124 -8.38 -24.37 -9.66
CA ASN A 124 -9.43 -24.64 -8.66
C ASN A 124 -9.01 -25.81 -7.76
N THR A 125 -8.09 -25.54 -6.83
CA THR A 125 -7.41 -26.60 -6.07
C THR A 125 -8.24 -27.12 -4.90
N LEU A 126 -9.16 -26.33 -4.33
CA LEU A 126 -9.98 -26.73 -3.18
C LEU A 126 -10.90 -27.91 -3.50
N ALA A 127 -11.61 -27.87 -4.63
CA ALA A 127 -12.53 -28.94 -5.01
C ALA A 127 -11.77 -30.26 -5.28
N ARG A 128 -10.61 -30.17 -5.96
CA ARG A 128 -9.74 -31.33 -6.20
C ARG A 128 -9.18 -31.90 -4.89
N ALA A 129 -8.68 -31.05 -4.00
CA ALA A 129 -8.18 -31.46 -2.68
C ALA A 129 -9.27 -32.16 -1.86
N ALA A 130 -10.47 -31.58 -1.81
CA ALA A 130 -11.63 -32.14 -1.11
C ALA A 130 -11.98 -33.56 -1.59
N GLY A 131 -12.00 -33.78 -2.91
CA GLY A 131 -12.22 -35.10 -3.50
C GLY A 131 -11.11 -36.10 -3.16
N LEU A 132 -9.85 -35.67 -3.16
CA LEU A 132 -8.71 -36.55 -2.85
C LEU A 132 -8.66 -37.01 -1.39
N VAL A 133 -9.09 -36.16 -0.45
CA VAL A 133 -9.09 -36.50 0.99
C VAL A 133 -10.43 -37.05 1.48
N GLY A 134 -11.43 -37.16 0.60
CA GLY A 134 -12.76 -37.66 0.93
C GLY A 134 -13.51 -36.78 1.94
N GLN A 135 -13.38 -35.46 1.86
CA GLN A 135 -14.05 -34.50 2.75
C GLN A 135 -14.80 -33.43 1.96
N PRO A 136 -15.87 -32.84 2.52
CA PRO A 136 -16.50 -31.67 1.92
C PRO A 136 -15.53 -30.48 1.82
N ALA A 137 -15.59 -29.73 0.71
CA ALA A 137 -14.78 -28.53 0.51
C ALA A 137 -14.97 -27.49 1.64
N SER A 138 -16.18 -27.40 2.21
CA SER A 138 -16.47 -26.54 3.37
C SER A 138 -15.62 -26.88 4.59
N ARG A 139 -15.27 -28.16 4.80
CA ARG A 139 -14.41 -28.59 5.91
C ARG A 139 -12.98 -28.14 5.70
N LEU A 140 -12.46 -28.23 4.47
CA LEU A 140 -11.10 -27.78 4.13
C LEU A 140 -10.93 -26.25 4.25
N ARG A 141 -12.04 -25.48 4.29
CA ARG A 141 -12.03 -24.04 4.54
C ARG A 141 -11.87 -23.70 6.02
N THR A 142 -12.35 -24.55 6.93
CA THR A 142 -12.51 -24.23 8.36
C THR A 142 -11.71 -25.12 9.31
N ASP A 143 -11.16 -26.23 8.83
CA ASP A 143 -10.37 -27.19 9.58
C ASP A 143 -8.96 -27.26 8.98
N LEU A 144 -7.97 -26.74 9.72
CA LEU A 144 -6.61 -26.57 9.20
C LEU A 144 -5.89 -27.90 9.03
N THR A 145 -6.20 -28.92 9.83
CA THR A 145 -5.69 -30.28 9.61
C THR A 145 -6.17 -30.80 8.25
N GLN A 146 -7.45 -30.61 7.92
CA GLN A 146 -7.99 -31.03 6.62
C GLN A 146 -7.42 -30.20 5.47
N ASN A 147 -7.16 -28.90 5.68
CA ASN A 147 -6.50 -28.05 4.71
C ASN A 147 -5.09 -28.56 4.37
N VAL A 148 -4.28 -28.89 5.40
CA VAL A 148 -2.93 -29.45 5.25
C VAL A 148 -2.97 -30.82 4.56
N ARG A 149 -3.90 -31.71 4.94
CA ARG A 149 -4.15 -32.98 4.23
C ARG A 149 -4.48 -32.74 2.76
N GLY A 150 -5.34 -31.76 2.47
CA GLY A 150 -5.74 -31.39 1.11
C GLY A 150 -4.55 -30.97 0.24
N GLY A 151 -3.68 -30.10 0.76
CA GLY A 151 -2.47 -29.68 0.05
C GLY A 151 -1.47 -30.81 -0.18
N ALA A 152 -1.26 -31.69 0.81
CA ALA A 152 -0.41 -32.88 0.65
C ALA A 152 -0.96 -33.84 -0.41
N ALA A 153 -2.28 -34.06 -0.41
CA ALA A 153 -2.95 -34.90 -1.41
C ALA A 153 -2.81 -34.34 -2.83
N LEU A 154 -2.86 -33.02 -3.01
CA LEU A 154 -2.65 -32.38 -4.31
C LEU A 154 -1.24 -32.62 -4.86
N LEU A 155 -0.20 -32.46 -4.04
CA LEU A 155 1.18 -32.74 -4.44
C LEU A 155 1.36 -34.21 -4.86
N ALA A 156 0.84 -35.15 -4.07
CA ALA A 156 0.90 -36.57 -4.38
C ALA A 156 0.12 -36.94 -5.66
N ASP A 157 -1.07 -36.37 -5.84
CA ASP A 157 -1.87 -36.58 -7.05
C ASP A 157 -1.21 -35.98 -8.30
N GLU A 158 -0.58 -34.81 -8.19
CA GLU A 158 0.14 -34.18 -9.30
C GLU A 158 1.37 -34.99 -9.70
N ALA A 159 2.15 -35.52 -8.74
CA ALA A 159 3.26 -36.42 -9.03
C ALA A 159 2.78 -37.66 -9.79
N ARG A 160 1.68 -38.28 -9.34
CA ARG A 160 1.07 -39.45 -10.00
C ARG A 160 0.62 -39.14 -11.42
N ARG A 161 -0.12 -38.03 -11.62
CA ARG A 161 -0.64 -37.61 -12.94
C ARG A 161 0.48 -37.27 -13.91
N ALA A 162 1.56 -36.67 -13.42
CA ALA A 162 2.74 -36.34 -14.22
C ALA A 162 3.65 -37.56 -14.49
N GLY A 163 3.36 -38.74 -13.92
CA GLY A 163 4.21 -39.93 -14.03
C GLY A 163 5.57 -39.78 -13.33
N ILE A 164 5.69 -38.82 -12.42
CA ILE A 164 6.92 -38.52 -11.68
C ILE A 164 6.93 -39.40 -10.43
N ARG A 165 8.05 -40.09 -10.19
CA ARG A 165 8.29 -40.89 -8.98
C ARG A 165 9.46 -40.28 -8.21
N PRO A 166 9.20 -39.29 -7.33
CA PRO A 166 10.27 -38.61 -6.62
C PRO A 166 11.01 -39.56 -5.67
N GLY A 167 12.33 -39.65 -5.82
CA GLY A 167 13.21 -40.40 -4.89
C GLY A 167 13.87 -39.49 -3.85
N THR A 168 14.01 -38.21 -4.18
CA THR A 168 14.64 -37.17 -3.37
C THR A 168 13.77 -35.90 -3.32
N LEU A 169 14.09 -34.96 -2.42
CA LEU A 169 13.41 -33.66 -2.36
C LEU A 169 13.51 -32.88 -3.69
N ALA A 170 14.65 -32.96 -4.39
CA ALA A 170 14.88 -32.28 -5.67
C ALA A 170 13.91 -32.75 -6.77
N ASP A 171 13.55 -34.04 -6.76
CA ASP A 171 12.66 -34.64 -7.77
C ASP A 171 11.22 -34.12 -7.71
N TRP A 172 10.85 -33.44 -6.61
CA TRP A 172 9.54 -32.80 -6.47
C TRP A 172 9.42 -31.44 -7.17
N TYR A 173 10.53 -30.83 -7.59
CA TYR A 173 10.52 -29.53 -8.27
C TYR A 173 9.55 -29.47 -9.46
N PRO A 174 9.59 -30.39 -10.44
CA PRO A 174 8.64 -30.38 -11.55
C PRO A 174 7.18 -30.58 -11.14
N VAL A 175 6.90 -31.26 -10.02
CA VAL A 175 5.55 -31.45 -9.47
C VAL A 175 5.01 -30.11 -8.96
N VAL A 176 5.81 -29.42 -8.14
CA VAL A 176 5.46 -28.11 -7.59
C VAL A 176 5.30 -27.06 -8.69
N ALA A 177 6.18 -27.05 -9.70
CA ALA A 177 6.12 -26.11 -10.81
C ALA A 177 4.83 -26.25 -11.62
N ARG A 178 4.35 -27.48 -11.83
CA ARG A 178 3.07 -27.77 -12.51
C ARG A 178 1.87 -27.31 -11.70
N LEU A 179 1.84 -27.66 -10.41
CA LEU A 179 0.74 -27.26 -9.51
C LEU A 179 0.66 -25.73 -9.34
N SER A 180 1.77 -25.04 -9.52
CA SER A 180 1.88 -23.57 -9.44
C SER A 180 1.52 -22.84 -10.75
N GLY A 181 1.20 -23.56 -11.84
CA GLY A 181 0.75 -22.96 -13.11
C GLY A 181 1.82 -22.20 -13.91
N ALA A 182 3.08 -22.65 -13.87
CA ALA A 182 4.22 -21.94 -14.45
C ALA A 182 4.25 -21.88 -16.00
N SER A 183 4.15 -20.66 -16.54
CA SER A 183 4.65 -20.29 -17.87
C SER A 183 5.33 -18.91 -17.82
N GLY A 184 6.53 -18.82 -17.25
CA GLY A 184 7.35 -17.60 -17.27
C GLY A 184 8.23 -17.36 -16.02
N THR A 185 9.18 -16.43 -16.11
CA THR A 185 10.44 -16.42 -15.32
C THR A 185 10.36 -15.88 -13.88
N THR A 186 9.90 -16.73 -12.96
CA THR A 186 10.24 -16.94 -11.52
C THR A 186 9.03 -17.65 -10.93
N THR A 187 9.17 -18.94 -10.67
CA THR A 187 8.02 -19.80 -10.36
C THR A 187 7.93 -19.95 -8.85
N LEU A 188 6.72 -20.00 -8.28
CA LEU A 188 6.50 -20.37 -6.86
C LEU A 188 7.29 -21.63 -6.45
N ALA A 189 7.58 -22.55 -7.38
CA ALA A 189 8.47 -23.68 -7.16
C ALA A 189 9.91 -23.27 -6.79
N ASP A 190 10.46 -22.22 -7.39
CA ASP A 190 11.76 -21.65 -7.01
C ASP A 190 11.75 -21.20 -5.54
N ASP A 191 10.73 -20.44 -5.13
CA ASP A 191 10.60 -19.90 -3.76
C ASP A 191 10.43 -21.00 -2.70
N ILE A 192 9.71 -22.07 -3.06
CA ILE A 192 9.54 -23.25 -2.22
C ILE A 192 10.88 -23.97 -2.01
N PHE A 193 11.68 -24.10 -3.07
CA PHE A 193 12.97 -24.77 -3.00
C PHE A 193 14.07 -23.92 -2.36
N ASP A 194 13.99 -22.59 -2.45
CA ASP A 194 14.83 -21.68 -1.67
C ASP A 194 14.44 -21.71 -0.19
N THR A 195 13.15 -21.77 0.13
CA THR A 195 12.65 -21.98 1.51
C THR A 195 13.13 -23.31 2.08
N LEU A 196 13.08 -24.41 1.31
CA LEU A 196 13.65 -25.70 1.68
C LEU A 196 15.14 -25.56 2.02
N ARG A 197 15.91 -24.88 1.16
CA ARG A 197 17.35 -24.72 1.32
C ARG A 197 17.72 -23.93 2.56
N ALA A 198 17.03 -22.81 2.80
CA ALA A 198 17.33 -21.88 3.88
C ALA A 198 16.72 -22.29 5.23
N GLY A 199 15.63 -23.06 5.22
CA GLY A 199 14.80 -23.29 6.39
C GLY A 199 13.92 -22.08 6.73
N ALA A 200 13.01 -22.27 7.67
CA ALA A 200 12.08 -21.25 8.13
C ALA A 200 11.66 -21.54 9.57
N THR A 201 11.32 -20.50 10.35
CA THR A 201 10.76 -20.71 11.70
C THR A 201 9.85 -19.55 12.07
N ASP A 202 8.77 -19.84 12.80
CA ASP A 202 7.98 -18.86 13.53
C ASP A 202 7.62 -19.40 14.94
N ALA A 203 6.70 -18.74 15.64
CA ALA A 203 6.27 -19.15 16.98
C ALA A 203 5.50 -20.49 17.02
N ARG A 204 5.07 -21.00 15.85
CA ARG A 204 4.20 -22.19 15.71
C ARG A 204 4.97 -23.38 15.14
N LEU A 205 5.82 -23.14 14.15
CA LEU A 205 6.41 -24.16 13.30
C LEU A 205 7.88 -23.89 12.98
N ARG A 206 8.61 -24.96 12.66
CA ARG A 206 10.03 -24.92 12.26
C ARG A 206 10.29 -25.86 11.10
N LEU A 207 10.84 -25.32 10.03
CA LEU A 207 11.47 -26.03 8.93
C LEU A 207 12.99 -25.94 9.06
N ALA A 208 13.65 -27.08 9.25
CA ALA A 208 15.10 -27.14 9.23
C ALA A 208 15.64 -26.96 7.80
N ALA A 209 16.71 -26.18 7.64
CA ALA A 209 17.40 -25.95 6.38
C ALA A 209 17.84 -27.26 5.70
N GLN A 210 17.62 -27.38 4.40
CA GLN A 210 18.00 -28.50 3.54
C GLN A 210 19.01 -28.04 2.48
N PRO A 211 20.27 -27.73 2.84
CA PRO A 211 21.23 -27.08 1.94
C PRO A 211 21.53 -27.85 0.63
N GLY A 212 21.22 -29.15 0.57
CA GLY A 212 21.38 -30.00 -0.61
C GLY A 212 20.25 -29.92 -1.65
N THR A 213 19.17 -29.17 -1.42
CA THR A 213 18.06 -29.02 -2.37
C THR A 213 18.23 -27.75 -3.22
N ALA A 214 18.81 -27.89 -4.41
CA ALA A 214 18.94 -26.81 -5.37
C ALA A 214 17.77 -26.82 -6.37
N ALA A 215 17.20 -25.65 -6.66
CA ALA A 215 16.37 -25.48 -7.85
C ALA A 215 17.28 -25.61 -9.09
N PRO A 216 16.80 -26.17 -10.22
CA PRO A 216 17.55 -26.12 -11.48
C PRO A 216 17.88 -24.66 -11.83
N ARG A 217 19.18 -24.38 -11.99
CA ARG A 217 19.71 -23.04 -12.31
C ARG A 217 19.02 -22.50 -13.56
N ARG A 218 18.41 -21.32 -13.47
CA ARG A 218 17.87 -20.61 -14.65
C ARG A 218 18.99 -20.26 -15.62
N LEU A 219 18.73 -20.47 -16.90
CA LEU A 219 19.35 -19.69 -17.97
C LEU A 219 18.86 -18.26 -17.83
N ALA A 220 19.79 -17.32 -17.61
CA ALA A 220 19.50 -15.90 -17.69
C ALA A 220 18.90 -15.60 -19.07
N VAL A 221 17.76 -14.89 -19.11
CA VAL A 221 17.30 -14.29 -20.36
C VAL A 221 18.34 -13.22 -20.70
N ALA A 222 19.20 -13.53 -21.66
CA ALA A 222 20.16 -12.59 -22.19
C ALA A 222 19.40 -11.46 -22.89
N GLY A 223 19.47 -10.25 -22.36
CA GLY A 223 18.99 -9.04 -23.06
C GLY A 223 18.52 -7.88 -22.19
N ALA A 224 18.10 -8.09 -20.94
CA ALA A 224 17.66 -7.01 -20.06
C ALA A 224 18.70 -6.74 -18.98
N GLY A 225 19.21 -5.51 -18.87
CA GLY A 225 20.11 -5.13 -17.78
C GLY A 225 19.52 -5.49 -16.42
N GLN A 226 20.35 -5.96 -15.50
CA GLN A 226 19.94 -6.46 -14.17
C GLN A 226 19.04 -5.47 -13.41
N ALA A 227 17.97 -5.96 -12.78
CA ALA A 227 17.10 -5.16 -11.91
C ALA A 227 17.88 -4.63 -10.69
N GLU A 228 17.55 -3.42 -10.25
CA GLU A 228 18.17 -2.75 -9.11
C GLU A 228 17.52 -3.22 -7.80
N CYS A 229 17.94 -4.39 -7.32
CA CYS A 229 17.38 -5.03 -6.14
C CYS A 229 18.46 -5.65 -5.25
N PRO A 230 18.15 -5.93 -3.97
CA PRO A 230 19.03 -6.76 -3.14
C PRO A 230 19.14 -8.18 -3.72
N THR A 231 20.30 -8.81 -3.51
CA THR A 231 20.64 -10.11 -4.12
C THR A 231 19.79 -11.28 -3.61
N ASP A 232 19.14 -11.13 -2.47
CA ASP A 232 18.27 -12.11 -1.83
C ASP A 232 16.77 -11.83 -2.05
N LEU A 233 16.45 -11.06 -3.09
CA LEU A 233 15.10 -10.74 -3.52
C LEU A 233 14.91 -11.08 -4.99
N THR A 234 13.86 -11.85 -5.28
CA THR A 234 13.46 -12.19 -6.64
C THR A 234 12.95 -10.94 -7.35
N CYS A 235 13.78 -10.41 -8.26
CA CYS A 235 13.46 -9.21 -9.03
C CYS A 235 13.65 -9.41 -10.53
N THR A 236 12.69 -8.94 -11.30
CA THR A 236 12.77 -8.82 -12.77
C THR A 236 12.76 -7.36 -13.20
N PHE A 237 13.38 -7.05 -14.33
CA PHE A 237 13.27 -5.73 -14.97
C PHE A 237 12.39 -5.86 -16.22
N VAL A 238 11.27 -5.16 -16.22
CA VAL A 238 10.32 -5.08 -17.35
C VAL A 238 10.04 -3.61 -17.59
N PRO A 239 10.65 -2.95 -18.59
CA PRO A 239 10.60 -1.50 -18.68
C PRO A 239 9.18 -0.97 -18.90
N ALA A 240 8.84 0.12 -18.21
CA ALA A 240 7.71 0.98 -18.58
C ALA A 240 7.95 1.58 -19.97
N ALA A 241 6.88 1.93 -20.68
CA ALA A 241 7.00 2.46 -22.02
C ALA A 241 7.47 3.93 -22.02
N TYR A 242 8.48 4.20 -22.86
CA TYR A 242 8.95 5.53 -23.21
C TYR A 242 8.86 5.67 -24.72
N ALA A 243 7.85 6.41 -25.19
CA ALA A 243 7.60 6.61 -26.61
C ALA A 243 6.96 7.98 -26.83
N TRP A 244 7.25 8.62 -27.98
CA TRP A 244 6.60 9.86 -28.36
C TRP A 244 5.22 9.55 -28.95
N ASN A 245 4.16 9.82 -28.20
CA ASN A 245 2.79 9.50 -28.61
C ASN A 245 2.29 10.47 -29.70
N ASN A 246 2.75 11.72 -29.68
CA ASN A 246 2.43 12.72 -30.69
C ASN A 246 3.66 13.58 -31.01
N THR A 247 4.25 13.36 -32.19
CA THR A 247 5.47 14.07 -32.62
C THR A 247 5.31 15.59 -32.83
N ALA A 248 4.07 16.10 -32.78
CA ALA A 248 3.80 17.54 -32.81
C ALA A 248 3.78 18.18 -31.40
N ASP A 249 3.73 17.38 -30.33
CA ASP A 249 3.74 17.85 -28.95
C ASP A 249 4.87 17.18 -28.16
N ALA A 250 5.90 17.95 -27.81
CA ALA A 250 7.05 17.49 -27.02
C ALA A 250 6.67 16.98 -25.61
N ASN A 251 5.45 17.23 -25.15
CA ASN A 251 4.93 16.77 -23.86
C ASN A 251 4.17 15.45 -23.93
N ASP A 252 3.75 15.04 -25.13
CA ASP A 252 2.91 13.86 -25.28
C ASP A 252 3.78 12.62 -25.48
N TYR A 253 4.39 12.16 -24.39
CA TYR A 253 5.24 10.98 -24.38
C TYR A 253 4.99 10.05 -23.20
N GLY A 254 5.64 8.89 -23.25
CA GLY A 254 5.48 7.78 -22.34
C GLY A 254 5.89 8.06 -20.88
N ASN A 255 5.72 7.05 -20.06
CA ASN A 255 5.29 7.15 -18.66
C ASN A 255 6.32 7.64 -17.63
N TYR A 256 7.48 8.14 -18.04
CA TYR A 256 8.56 8.57 -17.14
C TYR A 256 9.53 9.52 -17.85
N ASP A 257 10.32 10.26 -17.08
CA ASP A 257 11.34 11.17 -17.62
C ASP A 257 12.74 10.56 -17.43
N PRO A 258 13.51 10.37 -18.51
CA PRO A 258 14.93 10.02 -18.40
C PRO A 258 15.68 11.05 -17.56
N ALA A 259 16.52 10.56 -16.66
CA ALA A 259 17.35 11.37 -15.77
C ALA A 259 18.62 10.60 -15.38
N ASN A 260 19.42 11.19 -14.49
CA ASN A 260 20.64 10.58 -13.97
C ASN A 260 20.75 10.74 -12.45
N ARG A 261 19.66 10.52 -11.73
CA ARG A 261 19.58 10.73 -10.28
C ARG A 261 20.46 9.74 -9.51
N PRO A 262 21.19 10.17 -8.46
CA PRO A 262 21.35 11.54 -7.98
C PRO A 262 22.57 12.28 -8.58
N ALA A 263 23.19 11.72 -9.62
CA ALA A 263 24.41 12.27 -10.22
C ALA A 263 24.16 13.57 -11.01
N ASP A 264 22.93 13.83 -11.43
CA ASP A 264 22.47 15.10 -12.01
C ASP A 264 22.19 16.21 -10.97
N GLY A 265 22.42 15.93 -9.68
CA GLY A 265 22.18 16.86 -8.58
C GLY A 265 20.77 16.80 -7.98
N ASN A 266 19.82 16.08 -8.62
CA ASN A 266 18.50 15.84 -8.07
C ASN A 266 18.55 14.71 -7.04
N LYS A 267 18.16 14.98 -5.80
CA LYS A 267 18.27 14.00 -4.71
C LYS A 267 17.04 13.07 -4.70
N ILE A 268 17.29 11.77 -4.54
CA ILE A 268 16.24 10.82 -4.16
C ILE A 268 16.13 10.85 -2.63
N ARG A 269 15.08 11.49 -2.13
CA ARG A 269 14.84 11.76 -0.71
C ARG A 269 13.78 10.85 -0.11
N TYR A 270 12.86 10.36 -0.93
CA TYR A 270 11.66 9.67 -0.45
C TYR A 270 11.42 8.34 -1.15
N ILE A 271 10.67 7.48 -0.48
CA ILE A 271 10.05 6.30 -1.09
C ILE A 271 8.55 6.43 -0.85
N VAL A 272 7.75 6.29 -1.89
CA VAL A 272 6.28 6.37 -1.80
C VAL A 272 5.70 4.98 -1.98
N ILE A 273 4.88 4.57 -1.01
CA ILE A 273 4.15 3.31 -0.97
C ILE A 273 2.76 3.54 -1.54
N HIS A 274 2.42 2.73 -2.53
CA HIS A 274 1.15 2.74 -3.23
C HIS A 274 0.48 1.37 -3.12
N ASP A 275 -0.83 1.32 -3.35
CA ASP A 275 -1.46 0.14 -3.90
C ASP A 275 -2.00 0.41 -5.31
N THR A 276 -2.07 -0.65 -6.11
CA THR A 276 -2.29 -0.54 -7.56
C THR A 276 -3.73 -0.24 -7.96
N GLU A 277 -4.69 -0.36 -7.03
CA GLU A 277 -6.13 -0.40 -7.32
C GLU A 277 -6.52 -1.42 -8.42
N GLY A 278 -5.82 -2.57 -8.43
CA GLY A 278 -5.79 -3.50 -9.54
C GLY A 278 -4.92 -4.74 -9.30
N SER A 279 -4.64 -5.49 -10.37
CA SER A 279 -3.80 -6.70 -10.32
C SER A 279 -2.37 -6.42 -10.80
N PHE A 280 -1.43 -7.25 -10.34
CA PHE A 280 -0.01 -7.13 -10.70
C PHE A 280 0.23 -7.14 -12.22
N ASP A 281 -0.30 -8.13 -12.93
CA ASP A 281 -0.13 -8.25 -14.39
C ASP A 281 -0.77 -7.06 -15.13
N GLY A 282 -1.91 -6.58 -14.61
CA GLY A 282 -2.61 -5.42 -15.15
C GLY A 282 -1.79 -4.15 -15.02
N THR A 283 -1.19 -3.92 -13.85
CA THR A 283 -0.31 -2.77 -13.59
C THR A 283 0.93 -2.79 -14.46
N VAL A 284 1.61 -3.95 -14.57
CA VAL A 284 2.79 -4.10 -15.44
C VAL A 284 2.44 -3.77 -16.89
N GLN A 285 1.34 -4.33 -17.42
CA GLN A 285 0.88 -4.02 -18.78
C GLN A 285 0.46 -2.56 -18.96
N TRP A 286 -0.18 -1.98 -17.95
CA TRP A 286 -0.60 -0.57 -17.98
C TRP A 286 0.60 0.36 -18.11
N PHE A 287 1.67 0.13 -17.35
CA PHE A 287 2.89 0.92 -17.45
C PHE A 287 3.69 0.66 -18.75
N GLN A 288 3.42 -0.42 -19.47
CA GLN A 288 3.94 -0.67 -20.82
C GLN A 288 3.11 -0.01 -21.94
N ASN A 289 1.97 0.59 -21.61
CA ASN A 289 1.22 1.42 -22.55
C ASN A 289 1.73 2.87 -22.46
N PRO A 290 2.36 3.43 -23.51
CA PRO A 290 2.87 4.80 -23.46
C PRO A 290 1.76 5.87 -23.35
N ALA A 291 0.50 5.51 -23.63
CA ALA A 291 -0.66 6.38 -23.42
C ALA A 291 -1.29 6.25 -22.01
N ALA A 292 -0.63 5.56 -21.07
CA ALA A 292 -1.09 5.48 -19.68
C ALA A 292 -0.83 6.78 -18.91
N TYR A 293 0.25 7.49 -19.24
CA TYR A 293 0.75 8.69 -18.57
C TYR A 293 0.95 8.49 -17.06
N THR A 294 1.42 7.30 -16.67
CA THR A 294 1.74 6.95 -15.28
C THR A 294 2.65 5.74 -15.23
N SER A 295 3.55 5.70 -14.25
CA SER A 295 4.43 4.57 -13.95
C SER A 295 4.86 4.60 -12.49
N ALA A 296 5.43 3.51 -12.01
CA ALA A 296 6.19 3.46 -10.77
C ALA A 296 7.55 2.79 -11.03
N HIS A 297 8.47 2.89 -10.08
CA HIS A 297 9.76 2.23 -10.22
C HIS A 297 9.65 0.73 -10.01
N TYR A 298 8.79 0.29 -9.09
CA TYR A 298 8.61 -1.12 -8.77
C TYR A 298 7.13 -1.47 -8.61
N VAL A 299 6.77 -2.71 -8.93
CA VAL A 299 5.47 -3.33 -8.66
C VAL A 299 5.72 -4.62 -7.88
N ILE A 300 4.96 -4.85 -6.81
CA ILE A 300 5.08 -6.01 -5.92
C ILE A 300 3.81 -6.82 -5.94
N ARG A 301 3.93 -8.10 -6.30
CA ARG A 301 2.80 -9.05 -6.35
C ARG A 301 2.36 -9.46 -4.95
N SER A 302 1.05 -9.52 -4.74
CA SER A 302 0.43 -9.86 -3.45
C SER A 302 0.72 -11.30 -3.03
N SER A 303 0.64 -12.27 -3.95
CA SER A 303 0.67 -13.69 -3.57
C SER A 303 1.99 -14.21 -3.03
N ASP A 304 3.10 -13.74 -3.57
CA ASP A 304 4.44 -14.28 -3.29
C ASP A 304 5.48 -13.19 -3.03
N GLY A 305 5.11 -11.92 -3.17
CA GLY A 305 6.03 -10.80 -3.01
C GLY A 305 7.04 -10.68 -4.16
N ALA A 306 6.78 -11.26 -5.33
CA ALA A 306 7.63 -11.05 -6.50
C ALA A 306 7.69 -9.57 -6.87
N VAL A 307 8.89 -9.09 -7.24
CA VAL A 307 9.13 -7.67 -7.53
C VAL A 307 9.50 -7.48 -9.00
N THR A 308 8.81 -6.58 -9.67
CA THR A 308 9.18 -6.12 -11.01
C THR A 308 9.60 -4.67 -10.95
N GLN A 309 10.84 -4.39 -11.34
CA GLN A 309 11.30 -3.03 -11.61
C GLN A 309 10.81 -2.59 -13.00
N MET A 310 10.14 -1.46 -13.08
CA MET A 310 9.57 -0.90 -14.30
C MET A 310 10.32 0.35 -14.79
N VAL A 311 10.76 1.21 -13.88
CA VAL A 311 11.56 2.41 -14.19
C VAL A 311 12.89 2.32 -13.45
N ARG A 312 14.00 2.68 -14.12
CA ARG A 312 15.31 2.73 -13.46
C ARG A 312 15.27 3.80 -12.38
N THR A 313 15.86 3.54 -11.22
CA THR A 313 15.85 4.48 -10.09
C THR A 313 16.56 5.81 -10.39
N LYS A 314 17.42 5.85 -11.42
CA LYS A 314 18.03 7.09 -11.91
C LYS A 314 17.03 7.99 -12.67
N ASP A 315 15.99 7.42 -13.27
CA ASP A 315 14.96 8.11 -14.06
C ASP A 315 13.78 8.50 -13.16
N VAL A 316 12.92 9.44 -13.57
CA VAL A 316 11.79 9.93 -12.77
C VAL A 316 10.50 9.25 -13.22
N ALA A 317 9.97 8.32 -12.42
CA ALA A 317 8.64 7.73 -12.66
C ALA A 317 7.50 8.71 -12.33
N TRP A 318 6.35 8.55 -13.00
CA TRP A 318 5.16 9.38 -12.80
C TRP A 318 4.11 8.68 -11.92
N HIS A 319 4.24 8.76 -10.60
CA HIS A 319 3.42 7.97 -9.66
C HIS A 319 2.64 8.77 -8.60
N ALA A 320 3.11 9.94 -8.19
CA ALA A 320 2.66 10.62 -6.97
C ALA A 320 1.67 11.79 -7.20
N GLY A 321 1.37 12.14 -8.45
CA GLY A 321 0.52 13.30 -8.77
C GLY A 321 1.04 14.66 -8.25
N ASN A 322 2.31 14.70 -7.85
CA ASN A 322 3.04 15.87 -7.39
C ASN A 322 4.44 15.84 -8.01
N TRP A 323 4.79 16.85 -8.79
CA TRP A 323 6.04 16.82 -9.56
C TRP A 323 7.27 16.87 -8.66
N ASN A 324 7.24 17.68 -7.61
CA ASN A 324 8.33 17.76 -6.63
C ASN A 324 8.57 16.38 -5.98
N ILE A 325 7.50 15.66 -5.60
CA ILE A 325 7.63 14.31 -5.04
C ILE A 325 8.04 13.27 -6.09
N ASN A 326 7.48 13.27 -7.30
CA ASN A 326 7.92 12.37 -8.38
C ASN A 326 9.44 12.49 -8.62
N ALA A 327 9.90 13.73 -8.80
CA ALA A 327 11.30 14.02 -9.11
C ALA A 327 12.27 13.59 -8.00
N GLU A 328 11.83 13.60 -6.74
CA GLU A 328 12.67 13.32 -5.56
C GLU A 328 12.40 11.96 -4.90
N SER A 329 11.60 11.08 -5.51
CA SER A 329 11.23 9.82 -4.87
C SER A 329 11.33 8.59 -5.76
N ILE A 330 11.15 7.43 -5.11
CA ILE A 330 10.96 6.13 -5.73
C ILE A 330 9.56 5.63 -5.34
N GLY A 331 8.63 5.60 -6.30
CA GLY A 331 7.32 4.94 -6.16
C GLY A 331 7.39 3.41 -6.22
N ILE A 332 6.71 2.75 -5.28
CA ILE A 332 6.56 1.30 -5.19
C ILE A 332 5.07 0.94 -5.12
N GLU A 333 4.59 0.28 -6.15
CA GLU A 333 3.23 -0.22 -6.28
C GLU A 333 3.08 -1.59 -5.62
N HIS A 334 2.05 -1.75 -4.79
CA HIS A 334 1.70 -3.02 -4.17
C HIS A 334 0.38 -3.51 -4.75
N GLU A 335 0.36 -4.71 -5.35
CA GLU A 335 -0.87 -5.30 -5.87
C GLU A 335 -1.97 -5.30 -4.81
N GLY A 336 -3.04 -4.54 -5.07
CA GLY A 336 -4.09 -4.34 -4.08
C GLY A 336 -5.20 -3.42 -4.54
N VAL A 337 -6.21 -3.32 -3.67
CA VAL A 337 -7.31 -2.37 -3.78
C VAL A 337 -7.49 -1.78 -2.37
N ALA A 338 -7.24 -0.48 -2.22
CA ALA A 338 -7.20 0.22 -0.93
C ALA A 338 -8.42 -0.05 -0.04
N VAL A 339 -9.63 -0.11 -0.62
CA VAL A 339 -10.88 -0.35 0.14
C VAL A 339 -11.08 -1.81 0.56
N ASP A 340 -10.46 -2.76 -0.13
CA ASP A 340 -10.50 -4.20 0.21
C ASP A 340 -9.46 -4.58 1.29
N GLY A 341 -8.45 -3.72 1.48
CA GLY A 341 -7.52 -3.75 2.59
C GLY A 341 -6.75 -5.05 2.78
N ALA A 342 -6.82 -5.59 4.01
CA ALA A 342 -6.01 -6.71 4.49
C ALA A 342 -6.10 -7.99 3.61
N THR A 343 -7.10 -8.10 2.75
CA THR A 343 -7.22 -9.19 1.78
C THR A 343 -6.06 -9.21 0.76
N TRP A 344 -5.45 -8.05 0.48
CA TRP A 344 -4.38 -7.88 -0.51
C TRP A 344 -2.99 -7.75 0.11
N TYR A 345 -2.87 -7.22 1.33
CA TYR A 345 -1.58 -6.93 1.95
C TYR A 345 -1.04 -8.14 2.73
N THR A 346 -0.41 -9.06 2.00
CA THR A 346 0.12 -10.32 2.56
C THR A 346 1.47 -10.15 3.25
N ASP A 347 1.86 -11.14 4.07
CA ASP A 347 3.20 -11.17 4.69
C ASP A 347 4.34 -11.19 3.64
N ALA A 348 4.13 -11.92 2.54
CA ALA A 348 5.13 -12.02 1.47
C ALA A 348 5.38 -10.65 0.83
N MET A 349 4.31 -9.93 0.49
CA MET A 349 4.37 -8.56 -0.02
C MET A 349 5.09 -7.62 0.96
N TYR A 350 4.67 -7.60 2.24
CA TYR A 350 5.29 -6.73 3.26
C TYR A 350 6.79 -6.99 3.41
N ARG A 351 7.22 -8.26 3.42
CA ARG A 351 8.64 -8.63 3.56
C ARG A 351 9.46 -8.28 2.33
N SER A 352 8.97 -8.57 1.13
CA SER A 352 9.65 -8.20 -0.12
C SER A 352 9.78 -6.69 -0.25
N SER A 353 8.71 -5.97 0.04
CA SER A 353 8.71 -4.51 0.09
C SER A 353 9.72 -3.99 1.11
N ALA A 354 9.72 -4.52 2.34
CA ALA A 354 10.67 -4.09 3.37
C ALA A 354 12.13 -4.37 2.99
N LYS A 355 12.43 -5.51 2.35
CA LYS A 355 13.78 -5.79 1.81
C LYS A 355 14.19 -4.77 0.75
N LEU A 356 13.29 -4.52 -0.21
CA LEU A 356 13.52 -3.54 -1.28
C LEU A 356 13.74 -2.14 -0.71
N VAL A 357 12.88 -1.68 0.18
CA VAL A 357 12.98 -0.35 0.80
C VAL A 357 14.24 -0.22 1.64
N ARG A 358 14.67 -1.23 2.39
CA ARG A 358 15.96 -1.21 3.11
C ARG A 358 17.14 -1.08 2.15
N TYR A 359 17.12 -1.82 1.03
CA TYR A 359 18.15 -1.73 -0.01
C TYR A 359 18.22 -0.33 -0.63
N LEU A 360 17.07 0.21 -1.04
CA LEU A 360 16.97 1.55 -1.63
C LEU A 360 17.37 2.64 -0.62
N SER A 361 16.93 2.50 0.62
CA SER A 361 17.26 3.44 1.69
C SER A 361 18.76 3.47 1.98
N ALA A 362 19.41 2.31 2.02
CA ALA A 362 20.86 2.24 2.16
C ALA A 362 21.59 2.86 0.95
N ARG A 363 21.10 2.61 -0.27
CA ARG A 363 21.70 3.11 -1.52
C ARG A 363 21.59 4.64 -1.64
N TYR A 364 20.44 5.21 -1.31
CA TYR A 364 20.14 6.64 -1.48
C TYR A 364 20.24 7.45 -0.18
N ARG A 365 20.58 6.81 0.94
CA ARG A 365 20.64 7.40 2.28
C ARG A 365 19.30 8.04 2.71
N ILE A 366 18.22 7.35 2.39
CA ILE A 366 16.87 7.74 2.78
C ILE A 366 16.63 7.25 4.21
N PRO A 367 16.30 8.14 5.16
CA PRO A 367 15.93 7.72 6.51
C PRO A 367 14.73 6.77 6.47
N LEU A 368 14.81 5.68 7.22
CA LEU A 368 13.68 4.77 7.38
C LEU A 368 12.74 5.36 8.42
N ASP A 369 12.00 6.42 8.15
CA ASP A 369 10.98 7.02 9.04
C ASP A 369 9.71 7.42 8.25
N ARG A 370 8.64 7.82 8.94
CA ARG A 370 7.39 8.24 8.26
C ARG A 370 7.45 9.63 7.65
N GLN A 371 8.56 10.35 7.80
CA GLN A 371 8.82 11.59 7.09
C GLN A 371 9.38 11.27 5.70
N HIS A 372 10.07 10.14 5.51
CA HIS A 372 10.74 9.82 4.26
C HIS A 372 10.20 8.58 3.52
N ILE A 373 9.60 7.64 4.25
CA ILE A 373 8.81 6.54 3.69
C ILE A 373 7.35 6.96 3.80
N LEU A 374 6.79 7.39 2.68
CA LEU A 374 5.48 8.02 2.54
C LEU A 374 4.45 7.01 2.03
N GLY A 375 3.19 7.14 2.42
CA GLY A 375 2.08 6.66 1.60
C GLY A 375 1.71 7.71 0.56
N HIS A 376 1.04 7.33 -0.52
CA HIS A 376 0.53 8.31 -1.48
C HIS A 376 -0.50 9.26 -0.84
N ASP A 377 -1.21 8.77 0.17
CA ASP A 377 -2.09 9.51 1.05
C ASP A 377 -1.39 10.62 1.86
N ASP A 378 -0.07 10.52 2.06
CA ASP A 378 0.74 11.59 2.65
C ASP A 378 1.11 12.70 1.64
N VAL A 379 0.91 12.48 0.33
CA VAL A 379 1.35 13.39 -0.74
C VAL A 379 0.19 14.27 -1.20
N ALA A 380 0.39 15.59 -1.22
CA ALA A 380 -0.59 16.53 -1.77
C ALA A 380 -0.43 16.62 -3.29
N ASN A 381 -1.51 16.48 -4.06
CA ASN A 381 -1.49 16.75 -5.50
C ASN A 381 -1.27 18.25 -5.75
N ASP A 382 -0.29 18.58 -6.59
CA ASP A 382 0.15 19.96 -6.84
C ASP A 382 -0.60 20.67 -7.98
N GLY A 383 -1.36 19.92 -8.79
CA GLY A 383 -2.27 20.46 -9.81
C GLY A 383 -3.67 20.71 -9.27
N ASN A 384 -4.26 19.70 -8.62
CA ASN A 384 -5.55 19.80 -7.96
C ASN A 384 -5.54 19.07 -6.61
N TYR A 385 -5.40 19.86 -5.54
CA TYR A 385 -5.31 19.35 -4.18
C TYR A 385 -6.49 18.45 -3.78
N THR A 386 -7.72 18.70 -4.27
CA THR A 386 -8.90 17.91 -3.88
C THR A 386 -8.97 16.55 -4.58
N THR A 387 -8.15 16.32 -5.61
CA THR A 387 -7.98 15.01 -6.26
C THR A 387 -6.73 14.28 -5.77
N SER A 388 -6.21 14.67 -4.61
CA SER A 388 -5.10 13.95 -3.99
C SER A 388 -5.52 12.52 -3.65
N HIS A 389 -4.61 11.59 -3.90
CA HIS A 389 -4.84 10.17 -3.69
C HIS A 389 -4.88 9.80 -2.20
N TRP A 390 -5.35 8.58 -1.91
CA TRP A 390 -5.52 8.04 -0.57
C TRP A 390 -4.96 6.61 -0.40
N ASP A 391 -4.32 6.04 -1.43
CA ASP A 391 -3.55 4.79 -1.32
C ASP A 391 -2.30 4.98 -0.43
N PRO A 392 -1.83 3.96 0.33
CA PRO A 392 -2.33 2.58 0.39
C PRO A 392 -3.54 2.40 1.33
N GLY A 393 -4.17 3.50 1.75
CA GLY A 393 -5.38 3.50 2.54
C GLY A 393 -5.20 3.08 4.01
N PRO A 394 -6.30 3.07 4.77
CA PRO A 394 -6.24 2.86 6.21
C PRO A 394 -5.94 1.42 6.61
N PHE A 395 -5.98 0.48 5.68
CA PHE A 395 -5.78 -0.95 5.97
C PHE A 395 -4.33 -1.41 5.79
N TRP A 396 -3.43 -0.53 5.34
CA TRP A 396 -1.99 -0.79 5.33
C TRP A 396 -1.41 -0.69 6.75
N ASP A 397 -0.90 -1.79 7.29
CA ASP A 397 -0.29 -1.85 8.63
C ASP A 397 1.12 -1.22 8.63
N TRP A 398 1.17 0.10 8.84
CA TRP A 398 2.42 0.84 8.98
C TRP A 398 3.29 0.35 10.15
N ASP A 399 2.70 -0.06 11.28
CA ASP A 399 3.47 -0.52 12.44
C ASP A 399 4.19 -1.83 12.12
N ARG A 400 3.50 -2.79 11.51
CA ARG A 400 4.11 -4.02 10.99
C ARG A 400 5.17 -3.71 9.95
N TYR A 401 4.88 -2.84 9.00
CA TYR A 401 5.82 -2.50 7.94
C TYR A 401 7.13 -1.93 8.52
N PHE A 402 7.04 -0.99 9.45
CA PHE A 402 8.21 -0.41 10.11
C PHE A 402 8.94 -1.40 11.02
N SER A 403 8.24 -2.36 11.64
CA SER A 403 8.90 -3.45 12.36
C SER A 403 9.81 -4.29 11.45
N LEU A 404 9.41 -4.51 10.19
CA LEU A 404 10.20 -5.22 9.19
C LEU A 404 11.35 -4.37 8.64
N LEU A 405 11.17 -3.04 8.54
CA LEU A 405 12.20 -2.11 8.08
C LEU A 405 13.35 -1.96 9.10
N ARG A 406 13.01 -1.85 10.39
CA ARG A 406 13.95 -1.47 11.47
C ARG A 406 14.32 -2.62 12.40
N GLY A 407 13.60 -3.73 12.38
CA GLY A 407 13.83 -4.88 13.27
C GLY A 407 13.29 -4.70 14.69
N GLY A 408 12.46 -3.69 14.96
CA GLY A 408 11.90 -3.42 16.29
C GLY A 408 11.36 -2.00 16.45
N VAL A 409 10.81 -1.73 17.63
CA VAL A 409 10.22 -0.42 17.98
C VAL A 409 11.32 0.59 18.28
N GLU A 410 11.24 1.79 17.71
CA GLU A 410 12.15 2.88 18.07
C GLU A 410 11.95 3.32 19.53
N ALA A 411 13.05 3.69 20.18
CA ALA A 411 13.01 4.28 21.50
C ALA A 411 12.17 5.57 21.46
N GLN A 412 11.12 5.61 22.28
CA GLN A 412 10.30 6.82 22.40
C GLN A 412 11.02 7.83 23.26
N THR A 413 11.28 8.98 22.69
CA THR A 413 11.85 10.13 23.39
C THR A 413 10.73 11.11 23.72
N ALA A 414 10.69 11.57 24.97
CA ALA A 414 9.76 12.62 25.38
C ALA A 414 10.06 13.92 24.61
N GLY A 415 9.02 14.51 24.04
CA GLY A 415 9.11 15.78 23.31
C GLY A 415 7.76 16.48 23.25
N LYS A 416 7.70 17.60 22.51
CA LYS A 416 6.49 18.41 22.33
C LYS A 416 5.55 17.86 21.25
N LEU A 417 5.99 16.83 20.53
CA LEU A 417 5.21 16.14 19.52
C LEU A 417 4.58 14.88 20.11
N VAL A 418 3.55 14.41 19.43
CA VAL A 418 3.03 13.06 19.59
C VAL A 418 3.06 12.35 18.25
N THR A 419 3.34 11.06 18.27
CA THR A 419 3.18 10.17 17.12
C THR A 419 1.89 9.37 17.27
N ILE A 420 1.13 9.26 16.19
CA ILE A 420 -0.07 8.41 16.11
C ILE A 420 0.34 6.95 16.17
N ARG A 421 -0.23 6.18 17.09
CA ARG A 421 0.07 4.76 17.32
C ARG A 421 -1.17 4.03 17.89
N PRO A 422 -2.25 3.90 17.11
CA PRO A 422 -3.38 3.05 17.51
C PRO A 422 -2.93 1.59 17.58
N LYS A 423 -3.62 0.77 18.39
CA LYS A 423 -3.42 -0.68 18.36
C LYS A 423 -4.09 -1.26 17.11
N PHE A 424 -3.34 -1.40 16.01
CA PHE A 424 -3.87 -1.80 14.69
C PHE A 424 -4.92 -2.92 14.75
N ALA A 425 -4.59 -4.07 15.39
CA ALA A 425 -5.47 -5.24 15.46
C ALA A 425 -6.88 -4.97 16.06
N THR A 426 -6.96 -4.01 16.98
CA THR A 426 -8.19 -3.64 17.71
C THR A 426 -8.78 -2.30 17.28
N ASN A 427 -8.04 -1.48 16.53
CA ASN A 427 -8.50 -0.19 16.03
C ASN A 427 -9.39 -0.43 14.80
N ARG A 428 -10.71 -0.29 14.96
CA ARG A 428 -11.70 -0.60 13.92
C ARG A 428 -12.82 0.46 13.88
N PRO A 429 -12.50 1.72 13.59
CA PRO A 429 -13.51 2.76 13.50
C PRO A 429 -14.52 2.46 12.37
N PRO A 430 -15.77 2.92 12.48
CA PRO A 430 -16.75 2.78 11.41
C PRO A 430 -16.35 3.65 10.22
N LEU A 431 -16.11 3.01 9.08
CA LEU A 431 -15.77 3.67 7.82
C LEU A 431 -16.84 3.40 6.77
N ARG A 432 -16.99 4.33 5.84
CA ARG A 432 -17.85 4.20 4.67
C ARG A 432 -17.01 4.23 3.41
N TYR A 433 -17.56 3.76 2.30
CA TYR A 433 -17.03 4.06 0.99
C TYR A 433 -18.10 4.78 0.19
N CYS A 434 -17.76 5.97 -0.29
CA CYS A 434 -18.61 6.78 -1.14
C CYS A 434 -18.08 6.78 -2.58
N ASP A 435 -18.96 6.49 -3.52
CA ASP A 435 -18.70 6.61 -4.96
C ASP A 435 -19.91 7.24 -5.67
N SER A 436 -19.88 7.26 -7.00
CA SER A 436 -20.95 7.82 -7.83
C SER A 436 -22.31 7.11 -7.67
N SER A 437 -22.34 5.90 -7.09
CA SER A 437 -23.56 5.15 -6.78
C SER A 437 -24.10 5.41 -5.37
N GLY A 438 -23.34 6.12 -4.54
CA GLY A 438 -23.70 6.48 -3.18
C GLY A 438 -22.69 6.00 -2.13
N CYS A 439 -23.07 6.11 -0.86
CA CYS A 439 -22.22 5.73 0.26
C CYS A 439 -22.74 4.47 0.96
N ARG A 440 -21.84 3.54 1.27
CA ARG A 440 -22.15 2.32 2.03
C ARG A 440 -21.17 2.10 3.17
N ASP A 441 -21.63 1.42 4.20
CA ASP A 441 -20.79 1.08 5.35
C ASP A 441 -19.83 -0.05 4.97
N LEU A 442 -18.58 0.07 5.42
CA LEU A 442 -17.57 -0.96 5.24
C LEU A 442 -17.58 -1.92 6.44
N PRO A 443 -17.29 -3.21 6.22
CA PRO A 443 -17.05 -4.14 7.32
C PRO A 443 -15.94 -3.63 8.23
N ALA A 444 -16.14 -3.78 9.54
CA ALA A 444 -15.13 -3.40 10.54
C ALA A 444 -13.85 -4.23 10.36
N GLN A 445 -12.75 -3.54 10.05
CA GLN A 445 -11.43 -4.14 9.81
C GLN A 445 -10.36 -3.34 10.57
N PRO A 446 -9.23 -3.97 10.97
CA PRO A 446 -8.08 -3.28 11.55
C PRO A 446 -7.61 -2.10 10.69
N THR A 447 -7.46 -0.91 11.28
CA THR A 447 -6.98 0.29 10.59
C THR A 447 -5.74 0.90 11.24
N ASN A 448 -4.93 1.55 10.41
CA ASN A 448 -3.81 2.39 10.81
C ASN A 448 -4.23 3.82 11.21
N ALA A 449 -5.49 4.18 10.95
CA ALA A 449 -6.02 5.53 11.10
C ALA A 449 -6.92 5.65 12.33
N VAL A 450 -6.80 6.77 13.05
CA VAL A 450 -7.76 7.20 14.07
C VAL A 450 -8.60 8.35 13.55
N LEU A 451 -9.89 8.34 13.91
CA LEU A 451 -10.81 9.40 13.54
C LEU A 451 -10.68 10.59 14.48
N LEU A 452 -10.61 11.79 13.91
CA LEU A 452 -10.39 13.05 14.60
C LEU A 452 -11.71 13.77 14.85
N ARG A 453 -11.84 14.37 16.04
CA ARG A 453 -13.05 15.02 16.54
C ARG A 453 -12.84 16.52 16.71
N THR A 454 -13.94 17.29 16.63
CA THR A 454 -13.92 18.73 16.89
C THR A 454 -13.82 19.08 18.38
N GLU A 455 -14.20 18.16 19.28
CA GLU A 455 -14.23 18.34 20.73
C GLU A 455 -13.76 17.06 21.46
N PRO A 456 -13.33 17.14 22.75
CA PRO A 456 -12.84 16.00 23.52
C PRO A 456 -13.98 15.09 24.05
N ARG A 457 -14.77 14.51 23.15
CA ARG A 457 -15.85 13.56 23.46
C ARG A 457 -16.15 12.67 22.25
N ASP A 458 -16.59 11.43 22.50
CA ASP A 458 -16.77 10.41 21.46
C ASP A 458 -17.88 10.74 20.44
N ASP A 459 -18.90 11.48 20.88
CA ASP A 459 -20.05 11.88 20.08
C ASP A 459 -19.89 13.25 19.40
N ALA A 460 -18.73 13.89 19.55
CA ALA A 460 -18.42 15.11 18.82
C ALA A 460 -18.39 14.85 17.30
N PRO A 461 -18.77 15.84 16.48
CA PRO A 461 -18.58 15.76 15.04
C PRO A 461 -17.15 15.40 14.66
N LEU A 462 -17.01 14.64 13.56
CA LEU A 462 -15.72 14.43 12.91
C LEU A 462 -15.18 15.77 12.37
N LEU A 463 -13.86 15.85 12.20
CA LEU A 463 -13.22 17.09 11.77
C LEU A 463 -13.59 17.40 10.30
N PRO A 464 -14.10 18.59 9.97
CA PRO A 464 -14.32 18.99 8.58
C PRO A 464 -13.08 19.67 7.97
N ASP A 465 -12.98 19.67 6.64
CA ASP A 465 -12.02 20.48 5.89
C ASP A 465 -12.72 21.30 4.80
N ALA A 466 -12.44 22.60 4.76
CA ALA A 466 -13.04 23.52 3.78
C ALA A 466 -12.67 23.17 2.33
N GLN A 467 -11.48 22.60 2.08
CA GLN A 467 -11.08 22.14 0.75
C GLN A 467 -11.89 20.92 0.28
N LEU A 468 -12.47 20.16 1.22
CA LEU A 468 -13.33 19.00 0.93
C LEU A 468 -14.83 19.35 0.94
N GLY A 469 -15.18 20.63 0.90
CA GLY A 469 -16.57 21.09 0.94
C GLY A 469 -17.14 21.28 2.35
N GLY A 470 -16.32 21.15 3.39
CA GLY A 470 -16.64 21.54 4.77
C GLY A 470 -17.57 20.60 5.54
N GLY A 471 -18.05 19.51 4.92
CA GLY A 471 -18.83 18.48 5.59
C GLY A 471 -17.91 17.47 6.28
N ALA A 472 -18.20 17.14 7.54
CA ALA A 472 -17.54 16.05 8.23
C ALA A 472 -18.10 14.71 7.76
N THR A 473 -17.25 13.80 7.29
CA THR A 473 -17.66 12.46 6.86
C THR A 473 -16.76 11.39 7.48
N ASN A 474 -17.18 10.13 7.40
CA ASN A 474 -16.33 8.98 7.69
C ASN A 474 -16.07 8.15 6.42
N ASP A 475 -16.13 8.78 5.25
CA ASP A 475 -15.75 8.14 3.99
C ASP A 475 -14.27 7.75 4.05
N ILE A 476 -13.91 6.59 3.50
CA ILE A 476 -12.56 6.04 3.58
C ILE A 476 -11.52 6.92 2.87
N ALA A 477 -11.95 7.67 1.85
CA ALA A 477 -11.13 8.63 1.13
C ALA A 477 -11.08 10.02 1.79
N ASP A 478 -11.96 10.31 2.77
CA ASP A 478 -11.92 11.56 3.53
C ASP A 478 -10.65 11.58 4.38
N TRP A 479 -9.82 12.61 4.18
CA TRP A 479 -8.60 12.81 4.93
C TRP A 479 -8.71 13.95 5.95
N SER A 480 -9.84 14.64 6.00
CA SER A 480 -10.04 15.75 6.95
C SER A 480 -10.02 15.26 8.39
N ASP A 481 -10.42 14.01 8.63
CA ASP A 481 -10.63 13.47 9.96
C ASP A 481 -9.69 12.31 10.31
N LYS A 482 -8.56 12.12 9.60
CA LYS A 482 -7.71 10.93 9.78
C LYS A 482 -6.28 11.27 10.18
N ALA A 483 -5.88 10.76 11.34
CA ALA A 483 -4.48 10.72 11.71
C ALA A 483 -3.96 9.27 11.60
N VAL A 484 -2.90 9.07 10.83
CA VAL A 484 -2.38 7.73 10.47
C VAL A 484 -1.12 7.35 11.25
N ALA A 485 -1.02 6.06 11.58
CA ALA A 485 0.06 5.47 12.35
C ALA A 485 1.45 5.91 11.86
N GLY A 486 2.26 6.31 12.84
CA GLY A 486 3.63 6.76 12.68
C GLY A 486 3.81 8.22 12.27
N ARG A 487 2.74 8.96 11.96
CA ARG A 487 2.82 10.42 11.75
C ARG A 487 2.97 11.18 13.06
N GLY A 488 3.76 12.26 13.02
CA GLY A 488 3.94 13.17 14.15
C GLY A 488 3.11 14.45 14.02
N TYR A 489 2.59 14.91 15.16
CA TYR A 489 1.81 16.13 15.28
C TYR A 489 2.17 16.91 16.54
N ALA A 490 2.10 18.25 16.46
CA ALA A 490 2.32 19.11 17.61
C ALA A 490 1.08 19.10 18.51
N VAL A 491 1.30 18.99 19.82
CA VAL A 491 0.21 19.01 20.80
C VAL A 491 -0.32 20.44 20.95
N ALA A 492 -1.63 20.59 20.80
CA ALA A 492 -2.36 21.87 20.94
C ALA A 492 -3.10 21.99 22.30
N GLY A 493 -3.21 20.91 23.06
CA GLY A 493 -3.87 20.86 24.37
C GLY A 493 -4.09 19.44 24.87
N ARG A 494 -4.48 19.29 26.14
CA ARG A 494 -4.90 18.03 26.75
C ARG A 494 -6.02 18.29 27.75
N THR A 495 -7.02 17.42 27.76
CA THR A 495 -8.15 17.47 28.69
C THR A 495 -8.64 16.05 28.97
N GLY A 496 -8.54 15.58 30.21
CA GLY A 496 -8.90 14.20 30.57
C GLY A 496 -8.12 13.18 29.72
N ASP A 497 -8.82 12.20 29.16
CA ASP A 497 -8.25 11.18 28.28
C ASP A 497 -8.03 11.65 26.83
N TRP A 498 -8.24 12.94 26.53
CA TRP A 498 -8.14 13.49 25.18
C TRP A 498 -6.89 14.34 24.99
N THR A 499 -6.25 14.17 23.83
CA THR A 499 -5.16 15.00 23.35
C THR A 499 -5.65 15.80 22.14
N ALA A 500 -5.42 17.11 22.13
CA ALA A 500 -5.59 17.94 20.95
C ALA A 500 -4.27 18.06 20.19
N ILE A 501 -4.32 17.95 18.87
CA ILE A 501 -3.20 18.19 17.96
C ILE A 501 -3.51 19.35 17.01
N TRP A 502 -2.47 20.04 16.53
CA TRP A 502 -2.61 20.94 15.40
C TRP A 502 -2.72 20.13 14.11
N TYR A 503 -3.81 20.33 13.39
CA TYR A 503 -4.16 19.54 12.20
C TYR A 503 -4.97 20.41 11.23
N GLY A 504 -4.47 20.61 10.02
CA GLY A 504 -5.21 21.29 8.94
C GLY A 504 -5.64 22.73 9.27
N GLY A 505 -4.83 23.49 10.03
CA GLY A 505 -5.18 24.86 10.43
C GLY A 505 -6.04 24.98 11.68
N GLN A 506 -6.43 23.86 12.31
CA GLN A 506 -7.35 23.82 13.45
C GLN A 506 -6.88 22.81 14.53
N LYS A 507 -7.58 22.78 15.67
CA LYS A 507 -7.36 21.76 16.70
C LYS A 507 -8.21 20.53 16.38
N ALA A 508 -7.58 19.37 16.42
CA ALA A 508 -8.24 18.08 16.27
C ALA A 508 -8.05 17.23 17.52
N TRP A 509 -9.11 16.61 18.01
CA TRP A 509 -9.11 15.82 19.24
C TRP A 509 -9.14 14.32 18.94
N LEU A 510 -8.35 13.58 19.71
CA LEU A 510 -8.27 12.12 19.69
C LEU A 510 -7.96 11.57 21.08
N HIS A 511 -8.20 10.28 21.26
CA HIS A 511 -7.89 9.59 22.50
C HIS A 511 -6.38 9.55 22.76
N THR A 512 -5.99 9.83 24.00
CA THR A 512 -4.59 9.83 24.44
C THR A 512 -3.99 8.42 24.35
N ALA A 513 -4.82 7.38 24.44
CA ALA A 513 -4.42 5.99 24.27
C ALA A 513 -3.82 5.69 22.88
N ASP A 514 -4.19 6.47 21.86
CA ASP A 514 -3.78 6.29 20.46
C ASP A 514 -2.53 7.10 20.08
N VAL A 515 -1.95 7.83 21.02
CA VAL A 515 -0.76 8.64 20.77
C VAL A 515 0.38 8.31 21.70
N ARG A 516 1.60 8.57 21.23
CA ARG A 516 2.83 8.33 21.98
C ARG A 516 3.72 9.58 21.94
N PRO A 517 4.40 9.96 23.03
CA PRO A 517 5.35 11.07 22.99
C PRO A 517 6.41 10.88 21.91
N ALA A 518 6.75 11.96 21.23
CA ALA A 518 7.75 11.95 20.18
C ALA A 518 8.66 13.18 20.28
N ALA A 519 9.93 12.98 19.91
CA ALA A 519 10.84 14.08 19.65
C ALA A 519 10.66 14.59 18.22
N GLY A 520 11.17 15.79 17.99
CA GLY A 520 11.18 16.42 16.69
C GLY A 520 10.99 17.92 16.83
N THR A 521 11.23 18.60 15.74
CA THR A 521 11.19 20.06 15.65
C THR A 521 9.85 20.50 15.10
N THR A 522 9.36 21.66 15.54
CA THR A 522 8.17 22.26 14.94
C THR A 522 8.50 23.51 14.15
N VAL A 523 7.61 23.85 13.23
CA VAL A 523 7.55 25.19 12.65
C VAL A 523 6.33 25.91 13.18
N ARG A 524 6.45 27.22 13.34
CA ARG A 524 5.34 28.10 13.67
C ARG A 524 5.40 29.42 12.88
N PRO A 525 4.25 30.05 12.58
CA PRO A 525 4.20 31.38 11.99
C PRO A 525 5.02 32.40 12.79
N LYS A 526 5.66 33.34 12.10
CA LYS A 526 6.22 34.53 12.75
C LYS A 526 5.09 35.33 13.45
N PRO A 527 5.37 36.05 14.56
CA PRO A 527 4.34 36.82 15.26
C PRO A 527 3.58 37.78 14.32
N GLY A 528 2.26 37.68 14.32
CA GLY A 528 1.37 38.49 13.46
C GLY A 528 1.31 38.08 11.98
N ALA A 529 2.08 37.08 11.56
CA ALA A 529 2.09 36.62 10.17
C ALA A 529 0.90 35.71 9.85
N GLN A 530 0.37 35.88 8.64
CA GLN A 530 -0.44 34.87 7.96
C GLN A 530 0.45 34.20 6.93
N VAL A 531 0.71 32.90 7.10
CA VAL A 531 1.69 32.17 6.29
C VAL A 531 0.95 31.25 5.32
N PRO A 532 1.12 31.46 4.00
CA PRO A 532 0.60 30.54 2.99
C PRO A 532 1.20 29.14 3.10
N VAL A 533 0.38 28.12 2.86
CA VAL A 533 0.77 26.71 2.80
C VAL A 533 0.53 26.19 1.38
N PHE A 534 1.54 25.55 0.80
CA PHE A 534 1.56 25.10 -0.59
C PHE A 534 1.64 23.56 -0.69
N ALA A 535 1.13 22.99 -1.78
CA ALA A 535 1.21 21.56 -2.05
C ALA A 535 2.60 21.10 -2.56
N ALA A 536 3.41 22.02 -3.07
CA ALA A 536 4.75 21.74 -3.58
C ALA A 536 5.71 22.91 -3.26
N ALA A 537 7.01 22.70 -3.50
CA ALA A 537 8.06 23.70 -3.42
C ALA A 537 8.70 23.90 -4.81
N LEU A 538 8.12 24.77 -5.63
CA LEU A 538 8.51 24.99 -7.02
C LEU A 538 9.21 26.36 -7.22
N PRO A 539 10.11 26.49 -8.21
CA PRO A 539 10.68 27.78 -8.59
C PRO A 539 9.61 28.74 -9.12
N GLU A 540 9.74 30.02 -8.80
CA GLU A 540 8.84 31.06 -9.31
C GLU A 540 9.00 31.21 -10.83
N PRO A 541 7.94 31.59 -11.59
CA PRO A 541 8.03 31.76 -13.04
C PRO A 541 9.20 32.64 -13.52
N SER A 542 9.60 33.65 -12.73
CA SER A 542 10.72 34.54 -13.04
C SER A 542 12.11 33.89 -12.91
N GLU A 543 12.20 32.75 -12.23
CA GLU A 543 13.46 32.02 -11.98
C GLU A 543 13.79 31.03 -13.09
N TRP A 544 12.91 30.88 -14.07
CA TRP A 544 13.09 29.94 -15.18
C TRP A 544 14.03 30.50 -16.24
N PRO A 545 14.96 29.68 -16.77
CA PRO A 545 15.85 30.13 -17.82
C PRO A 545 15.11 30.62 -19.07
N ALA A 546 15.64 31.68 -19.69
CA ALA A 546 15.12 32.20 -20.95
C ALA A 546 15.17 31.11 -22.05
N GLY A 547 14.08 30.99 -22.81
CA GLY A 547 13.98 29.99 -23.88
C GLY A 547 13.47 28.62 -23.45
N THR A 548 13.07 28.43 -22.18
CA THR A 548 12.31 27.24 -21.77
C THR A 548 10.91 27.27 -22.44
N PRO A 549 10.56 26.31 -23.31
CA PRO A 549 9.24 26.24 -23.93
C PRO A 549 8.10 26.21 -22.91
N ALA A 550 7.03 26.96 -23.17
CA ALA A 550 5.80 26.92 -22.36
C ALA A 550 4.97 25.65 -22.67
N GLY A 551 4.51 24.96 -21.61
CA GLY A 551 3.62 23.78 -21.62
C GLY A 551 4.38 22.45 -21.47
N GLN A 552 4.09 21.53 -20.53
CA GLN A 552 2.90 21.25 -19.68
C GLN A 552 3.18 21.09 -18.15
N PRO A 553 2.14 21.07 -17.27
CA PRO A 553 0.83 21.71 -17.47
C PRO A 553 1.00 23.21 -17.20
N SER A 554 0.98 24.01 -18.27
CA SER A 554 1.27 25.45 -18.31
C SER A 554 2.63 25.86 -17.72
N THR A 555 3.03 27.08 -18.02
CA THR A 555 3.96 27.92 -17.24
C THR A 555 4.11 27.40 -15.81
N PRO A 556 5.33 27.31 -15.23
CA PRO A 556 5.56 26.79 -13.87
C PRO A 556 4.46 27.34 -12.97
N PRO A 557 3.56 26.50 -12.44
CA PRO A 557 2.34 27.02 -11.87
C PRO A 557 2.75 27.94 -10.75
N THR A 558 2.35 29.21 -10.83
CA THR A 558 2.44 30.11 -9.69
C THR A 558 1.83 29.35 -8.53
N MET A 559 2.64 29.01 -7.54
CA MET A 559 2.18 28.14 -6.46
C MET A 559 1.01 28.82 -5.77
N LYS A 560 -0.16 28.19 -5.86
CA LYS A 560 -1.35 28.69 -5.21
C LYS A 560 -1.35 28.20 -3.77
N ALA A 561 -1.50 29.13 -2.84
CA ALA A 561 -1.73 28.79 -1.45
C ALA A 561 -3.02 27.94 -1.33
N VAL A 562 -2.90 26.78 -0.70
CA VAL A 562 -4.04 25.90 -0.41
C VAL A 562 -4.65 26.26 0.93
N TYR A 563 -3.81 26.58 1.92
CA TYR A 563 -4.21 27.01 3.25
C TYR A 563 -3.40 28.21 3.71
N THR A 564 -3.82 28.76 4.85
CA THR A 564 -3.08 29.78 5.60
C THR A 564 -2.97 29.35 7.05
N ILE A 565 -1.76 29.42 7.62
CA ILE A 565 -1.52 29.19 9.05
C ILE A 565 -1.17 30.51 9.73
N SER A 566 -1.57 30.65 10.99
CA SER A 566 -1.34 31.88 11.75
C SER A 566 -1.33 31.62 13.26
N GLY A 567 -1.01 32.64 14.05
CA GLY A 567 -1.10 32.58 15.50
C GLY A 567 -0.10 31.59 16.13
N ASP A 568 -0.60 30.74 17.04
CA ASP A 568 0.18 29.78 17.82
C ASP A 568 0.21 28.36 17.22
N GLN A 569 -0.27 28.21 15.98
CA GLN A 569 -0.25 26.95 15.24
C GLN A 569 1.18 26.42 15.10
N ARG A 570 1.34 25.10 15.29
CA ARG A 570 2.63 24.41 15.18
C ARG A 570 2.48 23.14 14.35
N TYR A 571 3.44 22.87 13.48
CA TYR A 571 3.46 21.67 12.65
C TYR A 571 4.83 21.00 12.70
N GLN A 572 4.87 19.66 12.71
CA GLN A 572 6.15 18.94 12.71
C GLN A 572 6.93 19.28 11.44
N LEU A 573 8.18 19.71 11.62
CA LEU A 573 9.14 19.87 10.53
C LEU A 573 9.61 18.49 10.05
N ALA A 574 9.47 18.22 8.76
CA ALA A 574 10.05 17.04 8.11
C ALA A 574 11.45 17.31 7.59
N ASP A 575 11.60 18.30 6.71
CA ASP A 575 12.88 18.68 6.13
C ASP A 575 12.85 20.11 5.56
N LEU A 576 14.03 20.58 5.15
CA LEU A 576 14.25 21.83 4.43
C LEU A 576 14.66 21.51 3.00
N GLN A 577 13.99 22.14 2.04
CA GLN A 577 14.26 21.99 0.61
C GLN A 577 14.36 23.35 -0.07
N ARG A 578 15.08 23.42 -1.18
CA ARG A 578 14.99 24.57 -2.09
C ARG A 578 13.80 24.35 -3.02
N ALA A 579 13.30 25.44 -3.60
CA ALA A 579 12.44 25.32 -4.78
C ALA A 579 13.20 24.59 -5.90
N GLU A 580 12.70 23.44 -6.33
CA GLU A 580 13.36 22.58 -7.32
C GLU A 580 12.32 22.03 -8.30
N TYR A 581 12.66 21.98 -9.59
CA TYR A 581 11.83 21.39 -10.64
C TYR A 581 12.72 20.70 -11.67
N TYR A 582 12.54 19.39 -11.87
CA TYR A 582 13.20 18.66 -12.95
C TYR A 582 12.46 18.90 -14.26
N TYR A 583 13.08 19.61 -15.20
CA TYR A 583 12.48 19.90 -16.50
C TYR A 583 12.93 18.86 -17.52
N ALA A 584 11.96 18.10 -18.05
CA ALA A 584 12.20 17.20 -19.17
C ALA A 584 11.03 17.14 -20.16
N ARG A 585 11.37 16.84 -21.41
CA ARG A 585 10.52 16.56 -22.56
C ARG A 585 11.07 15.32 -23.27
N PHE A 586 10.31 14.81 -24.23
CA PHE A 586 10.80 13.68 -25.02
C PHE A 586 12.17 14.00 -25.65
N ASP A 587 13.11 13.06 -25.55
CA ASP A 587 14.51 13.27 -25.94
C ASP A 587 14.62 13.76 -27.40
N ASP A 588 13.88 13.13 -28.31
CA ASP A 588 13.91 13.45 -29.75
C ASP A 588 13.18 14.76 -30.10
N ALA A 589 12.45 15.38 -29.16
CA ALA A 589 11.85 16.69 -29.39
C ALA A 589 12.90 17.82 -29.41
N ASN A 590 14.12 17.56 -28.93
CA ASN A 590 15.28 18.47 -28.98
C ASN A 590 14.97 19.89 -28.48
N VAL A 591 14.21 19.98 -27.38
CA VAL A 591 13.88 21.27 -26.76
C VAL A 591 15.08 21.86 -26.01
N PRO A 592 15.21 23.19 -25.91
CA PRO A 592 16.24 23.81 -25.08
C PRO A 592 16.15 23.33 -23.63
N LEU A 593 17.33 23.14 -23.01
CA LEU A 593 17.47 22.83 -21.59
C LEU A 593 16.80 21.54 -21.13
N ASN A 594 16.50 20.61 -22.06
CA ASN A 594 15.93 19.31 -21.71
C ASN A 594 16.78 18.59 -20.65
N HIS A 595 16.14 17.81 -19.78
CA HIS A 595 16.77 17.06 -18.67
C HIS A 595 17.59 17.94 -17.71
N THR A 596 17.08 19.13 -17.37
CA THR A 596 17.77 20.09 -16.48
C THR A 596 17.00 20.31 -15.20
N MET A 597 17.71 20.36 -14.07
CA MET A 597 17.14 20.79 -12.80
C MET A 597 17.10 22.33 -12.72
N VAL A 598 15.92 22.88 -12.51
CA VAL A 598 15.72 24.31 -12.23
C VAL A 598 15.64 24.49 -10.72
N VAL A 599 16.52 25.34 -10.17
CA VAL A 599 16.63 25.58 -8.73
C VAL A 599 16.32 27.04 -8.42
N GLY A 600 15.23 27.29 -7.70
CA GLY A 600 14.80 28.61 -7.25
C GLY A 600 15.59 29.12 -6.04
N ALA A 601 15.47 30.42 -5.75
CA ALA A 601 16.11 31.09 -4.62
C ALA A 601 15.40 30.82 -3.29
N ALA A 602 14.09 30.59 -3.32
CA ALA A 602 13.29 30.31 -2.13
C ALA A 602 13.63 28.93 -1.53
N SER A 603 13.55 28.83 -0.20
CA SER A 603 13.62 27.56 0.52
C SER A 603 12.35 27.34 1.33
N TYR A 604 11.91 26.09 1.41
CA TYR A 604 10.66 25.66 2.00
C TYR A 604 10.91 24.62 3.07
N TYR A 605 10.18 24.74 4.17
CA TYR A 605 10.05 23.64 5.13
C TYR A 605 8.88 22.76 4.71
N ARG A 606 9.12 21.46 4.59
CA ARG A 606 8.05 20.47 4.45
C ARG A 606 7.53 20.10 5.82
N ILE A 607 6.22 20.17 6.02
CA ILE A 607 5.56 20.09 7.33
C ILE A 607 4.44 19.04 7.33
N SER A 608 4.30 18.31 8.43
CA SER A 608 3.13 17.46 8.68
C SER A 608 1.93 18.36 8.99
N PHE A 609 1.10 18.66 7.98
CA PHE A 609 0.07 19.70 8.10
C PHE A 609 -1.30 19.13 8.54
N ASN A 610 -1.76 18.10 7.85
CA ASN A 610 -3.00 17.36 8.13
C ASN A 610 -2.71 15.86 7.92
N HIS A 611 -3.45 15.17 7.07
CA HIS A 611 -3.09 13.86 6.55
C HIS A 611 -2.02 13.91 5.46
N ARG A 612 -1.44 15.10 5.17
CA ARG A 612 -0.45 15.28 4.10
C ARG A 612 0.78 16.06 4.57
N TYR A 613 1.86 15.91 3.82
CA TYR A 613 3.00 16.82 3.88
C TYR A 613 2.77 17.99 2.93
N MET A 614 2.98 19.21 3.44
CA MET A 614 2.82 20.45 2.70
C MET A 614 4.00 21.38 2.97
N TYR A 615 4.06 22.52 2.28
CA TYR A 615 5.24 23.38 2.26
C TYR A 615 4.92 24.79 2.75
N VAL A 616 5.81 25.35 3.55
CA VAL A 616 5.79 26.76 3.97
C VAL A 616 7.14 27.40 3.65
N ARG A 617 7.17 28.66 3.24
CA ARG A 617 8.44 29.35 3.00
C ARG A 617 9.19 29.48 4.32
N SER A 618 10.46 29.09 4.32
CA SER A 618 11.33 29.18 5.49
C SER A 618 11.50 30.62 6.00
N SER A 619 11.35 31.61 5.12
CA SER A 619 11.37 33.04 5.45
C SER A 619 10.19 33.51 6.29
N ASP A 620 9.08 32.76 6.33
CA ASP A 620 7.81 33.24 6.88
C ASP A 620 7.51 32.62 8.26
N VAL A 621 8.31 31.64 8.66
CA VAL A 621 8.14 30.86 9.89
C VAL A 621 9.38 30.92 10.78
N THR A 622 9.24 30.41 12.00
CA THR A 622 10.34 30.11 12.92
C THR A 622 10.33 28.64 13.26
N VAL A 623 11.51 28.09 13.53
CA VAL A 623 11.73 26.69 13.90
C VAL A 623 11.96 26.63 15.41
N ASP A 624 11.26 25.75 16.13
CA ASP A 624 11.26 25.67 17.61
C ASP A 624 11.34 24.25 18.20
#